data_AF-A0A8J6RD13-F1
#
_entry.id   AF-A0A8J6RD13-F1
#
_cell.length_a   1.000
_cell.length_b   1.000
_cell.length_c   1.000
_cell.angle_alpha   90.00
_cell.angle_beta   90.00
_cell.angle_gamma   90.00
#
_symmetry.space_group_name_H-M   'P 1'
#
loop_
_entity.id
_entity.type
_entity.pdbx_description
1 polymer ?
#
loop_
_entity_poly.entity_id
_entity_poly.type
_entity_poly.pdbx_seq_one_letter_code
_entity_poly.pdbx_strand_id
1 'polypeptide(L)'
;MKRSPFQRPDLKSLFKPLLFGGFVVAVLSLLLDLHGAVKAKNHGEVCQEIVQSRAALSREQLAKLLTVPERDSKSKVQGILKAPYCKLPKLEVRAGVNAEREAYPLEFDPQTWLVILYEGNEYAGYRFSFR
;
A
#
# COMPACT_ATOMS: atom_id res chain seq x y z
N MET A 1 56.05 -44.57 53.68
CA MET A 1 55.17 -45.19 52.65
C MET A 1 54.08 -44.16 52.32
N LYS A 2 54.19 -43.41 51.22
CA LYS A 2 53.78 -43.67 49.81
C LYS A 2 52.26 -43.57 49.56
N ARG A 3 51.95 -42.71 48.58
CA ARG A 3 50.68 -42.05 48.22
C ARG A 3 49.65 -43.02 47.60
N SER A 4 48.38 -42.61 47.61
CA SER A 4 47.52 -42.69 46.42
C SER A 4 46.54 -41.50 46.39
N PRO A 5 46.47 -40.73 45.28
CA PRO A 5 45.55 -39.61 45.13
C PRO A 5 44.16 -40.09 44.69
N PHE A 6 43.12 -39.53 45.31
CA PHE A 6 41.75 -39.68 44.82
C PHE A 6 41.56 -38.85 43.55
N GLN A 7 41.29 -39.54 42.44
CA GLN A 7 41.16 -39.00 41.10
C GLN A 7 39.80 -38.31 40.94
N ARG A 8 39.80 -37.01 40.65
CA ARG A 8 38.58 -36.25 40.35
C ARG A 8 38.02 -36.69 39.00
N PRO A 9 36.71 -36.91 38.84
CA PRO A 9 36.12 -36.95 37.50
C PRO A 9 36.14 -35.54 36.91
N ASP A 10 36.81 -35.45 35.78
CA ASP A 10 36.91 -34.31 34.87
C ASP A 10 35.51 -34.00 34.33
N LEU A 11 34.85 -32.97 34.85
CA LEU A 11 33.53 -32.51 34.38
C LEU A 11 33.70 -31.72 33.08
N LYS A 12 34.19 -32.40 32.04
CA LYS A 12 34.23 -31.88 30.69
C LYS A 12 32.80 -31.73 30.18
N SER A 13 32.51 -30.49 29.78
CA SER A 13 31.68 -30.20 28.61
C SER A 13 30.20 -30.56 28.72
N LEU A 14 29.51 -29.95 29.69
CA LEU A 14 28.04 -29.93 29.72
C LEU A 14 27.46 -28.56 29.35
N PHE A 15 28.05 -27.87 28.38
CA PHE A 15 27.44 -26.68 27.78
C PHE A 15 27.62 -26.72 26.26
N LYS A 16 26.48 -26.89 25.58
CA LYS A 16 26.16 -26.74 24.14
C LYS A 16 25.76 -28.07 23.49
N PRO A 17 24.47 -28.20 23.14
CA PRO A 17 24.00 -27.57 21.91
C PRO A 17 22.69 -26.80 22.14
N LEU A 18 22.78 -25.55 22.59
CA LEU A 18 21.64 -24.63 22.58
C LEU A 18 21.80 -23.50 21.56
N LEU A 19 22.70 -23.67 20.58
CA LEU A 19 23.04 -22.60 19.61
C LEU A 19 22.63 -22.91 18.16
N PHE A 20 21.98 -24.04 17.89
CA PHE A 20 21.49 -24.36 16.54
C PHE A 20 19.96 -24.26 16.35
N GLY A 21 19.18 -24.03 17.42
CA GLY A 21 17.71 -23.90 17.33
C GLY A 21 17.18 -22.48 17.09
N GLY A 22 17.93 -21.44 17.47
CA GLY A 22 17.42 -20.05 17.43
C GLY A 22 17.27 -19.47 16.03
N PHE A 23 18.10 -19.90 15.07
CA PHE A 23 18.08 -19.36 13.71
C PHE A 23 16.81 -19.74 12.95
N VAL A 24 16.34 -20.99 13.09
CA VAL A 24 15.12 -21.47 12.42
C VAL A 24 13.89 -20.72 12.93
N VAL A 25 13.83 -20.44 14.24
CA VAL A 25 12.72 -19.68 14.83
C VAL A 25 12.76 -18.22 14.38
N ALA A 26 13.94 -17.59 14.33
CA ALA A 26 14.07 -16.20 13.85
C ALA A 26 13.64 -16.04 12.38
N VAL A 27 14.02 -16.98 11.52
CA VAL A 27 13.61 -16.97 10.11
C VAL A 27 12.10 -17.21 9.97
N LEU A 28 11.54 -18.14 10.74
CA LEU A 28 10.10 -18.42 10.69
C LEU A 28 9.26 -17.23 11.18
N SER A 29 9.68 -16.57 12.26
CA SER A 29 9.03 -15.34 12.75
C SER A 29 9.11 -14.21 11.71
N LEU A 30 10.27 -14.04 11.05
CA LEU A 30 10.43 -13.02 10.01
C LEU A 30 9.52 -13.28 8.79
N LEU A 31 9.35 -14.55 8.40
CA LEU A 31 8.47 -14.93 7.29
C LEU A 31 6.99 -14.67 7.61
N LEU A 32 6.57 -14.85 8.87
CA LEU A 32 5.21 -14.54 9.32
C LEU A 32 4.94 -13.03 9.34
N ASP A 33 5.89 -12.22 9.79
CA ASP A 33 5.79 -10.76 9.76
C ASP A 33 5.71 -10.21 8.33
N LEU A 34 6.50 -10.74 7.41
CA LEU A 34 6.43 -10.41 5.98
C LEU A 34 5.06 -10.77 5.37
N HIS A 35 4.49 -11.92 5.72
CA HIS A 35 3.16 -12.31 5.22
C HIS A 35 2.04 -11.39 5.73
N GLY A 36 2.18 -10.85 6.95
CA GLY A 36 1.26 -9.85 7.51
C GLY A 36 1.38 -8.49 6.83
N ALA A 37 2.60 -8.06 6.51
CA ALA A 37 2.86 -6.78 5.84
C ALA A 37 2.42 -6.74 4.36
N VAL A 38 2.29 -7.89 3.70
CA VAL A 38 1.94 -7.98 2.26
C VAL A 38 0.43 -8.02 2.01
N LYS A 39 -0.43 -7.92 3.04
CA LYS A 39 -1.86 -7.64 2.84
C LYS A 39 -2.08 -6.16 2.48
N ALA A 40 -1.61 -5.75 1.31
CA ALA A 40 -2.23 -4.64 0.60
C ALA A 40 -3.68 -5.02 0.36
N LYS A 41 -4.60 -4.50 1.17
CA LYS A 41 -6.04 -4.62 0.90
C LYS A 41 -6.25 -4.09 -0.50
N ASN A 42 -6.56 -4.98 -1.43
CA ASN A 42 -6.95 -4.61 -2.78
C ASN A 42 -8.33 -3.96 -2.66
N HIS A 43 -8.34 -2.67 -2.32
CA HIS A 43 -9.53 -1.84 -2.35
C HIS A 43 -9.87 -1.63 -3.81
N GLY A 44 -10.53 -2.63 -4.41
CA GLY A 44 -11.15 -2.50 -5.72
C GLY A 44 -11.96 -1.21 -5.77
N GLU A 45 -12.11 -0.64 -6.96
CA GLU A 45 -12.76 0.66 -7.18
C GLU A 45 -14.28 0.55 -7.03
N VAL A 46 -14.75 0.11 -5.87
CA VAL A 46 -16.15 0.12 -5.49
C VAL A 46 -16.50 1.54 -5.08
N CYS A 47 -17.51 2.11 -5.72
CA CYS A 47 -17.99 3.45 -5.39
C CYS A 47 -18.60 3.47 -3.99
N GLN A 48 -18.14 4.40 -3.16
CA GLN A 48 -18.76 4.71 -1.87
C GLN A 48 -19.98 5.63 -2.06
N GLU A 49 -19.88 6.56 -3.01
CA GLU A 49 -20.92 7.55 -3.31
C GLU A 49 -20.92 7.84 -4.82
N ILE A 50 -22.05 7.63 -5.50
CA ILE A 50 -22.22 8.07 -6.89
C ILE A 50 -22.52 9.57 -6.89
N VAL A 51 -21.69 10.35 -7.58
CA VAL A 51 -21.82 11.81 -7.67
C VAL A 51 -22.56 12.19 -8.96
N GLN A 52 -22.13 11.66 -10.11
CA GLN A 52 -22.78 11.90 -11.39
C GLN A 52 -22.74 10.65 -12.27
N SER A 53 -23.88 9.96 -12.40
CA SER A 53 -23.96 8.66 -13.09
C SER A 53 -23.60 8.67 -14.58
N ARG A 54 -23.60 9.85 -15.22
CA ARG A 54 -23.25 10.05 -16.63
C ARG A 54 -21.90 10.74 -16.83
N ALA A 55 -21.11 10.94 -15.78
CA ALA A 55 -19.79 11.51 -15.94
C ALA A 55 -18.89 10.56 -16.72
N ALA A 56 -18.28 11.09 -17.78
CA ALA A 56 -17.30 10.41 -18.60
C ALA A 56 -16.19 11.40 -18.96
N LEU A 57 -14.96 10.92 -18.98
CA LEU A 57 -13.77 11.73 -19.24
C LEU A 57 -13.39 11.65 -20.72
N SER A 58 -13.45 12.79 -21.40
CA SER A 58 -13.01 12.94 -22.78
C SER A 58 -11.48 12.88 -22.94
N ARG A 59 -11.00 12.62 -24.16
CA ARG A 59 -9.56 12.62 -24.47
C ARG A 59 -8.93 14.00 -24.21
N GLU A 60 -9.66 15.06 -24.53
CA GLU A 60 -9.21 16.45 -24.38
C GLU A 60 -9.05 16.82 -22.91
N GLN A 61 -9.98 16.40 -22.06
CA GLN A 61 -9.86 16.61 -20.61
C GLN A 61 -8.71 15.81 -20.01
N LEU A 62 -8.55 14.54 -20.42
CA LEU A 62 -7.42 13.73 -19.99
C LEU A 62 -6.09 14.38 -20.40
N ALA A 63 -5.94 14.78 -21.66
CA ALA A 63 -4.73 15.44 -22.15
C ALA A 63 -4.40 16.72 -21.36
N LYS A 64 -5.40 17.53 -21.03
CA LYS A 64 -5.22 18.72 -20.17
C LYS A 64 -4.79 18.35 -18.75
N LEU A 65 -5.41 17.34 -18.16
CA LEU A 65 -5.02 16.86 -16.83
C LEU A 65 -3.56 16.41 -16.78
N LEU A 66 -3.08 15.72 -17.82
CA LEU A 66 -1.69 15.24 -17.88
C LEU A 66 -0.65 16.37 -17.87
N THR A 67 -1.06 17.62 -18.09
CA THR A 67 -0.20 18.80 -17.94
C THR A 67 -0.20 19.41 -16.54
N VAL A 68 -1.07 18.94 -15.64
CA VAL A 68 -1.16 19.42 -14.25
C VAL A 68 -0.09 18.70 -13.41
N PRO A 69 0.88 19.41 -12.83
CA PRO A 69 1.87 18.80 -11.95
C PRO A 69 1.22 18.31 -10.65
N GLU A 70 1.81 17.34 -9.99
CA GLU A 70 1.45 17.00 -8.60
C GLU A 70 1.63 18.21 -7.67
N ARG A 71 0.93 18.20 -6.52
CA ARG A 71 0.86 19.28 -5.52
C ARG A 71 0.14 20.54 -5.97
N ASP A 72 -0.32 20.60 -7.21
CA ASP A 72 -1.20 21.67 -7.70
C ASP A 72 -2.59 21.58 -7.04
N SER A 73 -3.42 22.61 -7.19
CA SER A 73 -4.69 22.67 -6.44
C SER A 73 -5.74 21.67 -6.93
N LYS A 74 -6.49 21.08 -5.99
CA LYS A 74 -7.68 20.26 -6.27
C LYS A 74 -8.69 20.99 -7.15
N SER A 75 -8.87 22.29 -6.93
CA SER A 75 -9.79 23.12 -7.73
C SER A 75 -9.36 23.24 -9.19
N LYS A 76 -8.06 23.29 -9.48
CA LYS A 76 -7.54 23.31 -10.86
C LYS A 76 -7.89 22.01 -11.59
N VAL A 77 -7.70 20.87 -10.94
CA VAL A 77 -8.08 19.56 -11.48
C VAL A 77 -9.59 19.48 -11.72
N GLN A 78 -10.40 19.87 -10.73
CA GLN A 78 -11.86 19.87 -10.86
C GLN A 78 -12.38 20.84 -11.93
N GLY A 79 -11.66 21.94 -12.19
CA GLY A 79 -11.95 22.84 -13.32
C GLY A 79 -11.77 22.18 -14.70
N ILE A 80 -10.90 21.17 -14.80
CA ILE A 80 -10.66 20.40 -16.03
C ILE A 80 -11.64 19.22 -16.13
N LEU A 81 -11.71 18.41 -15.08
CA LEU A 81 -12.43 17.13 -15.07
C LEU A 81 -13.93 17.27 -14.81
N LYS A 82 -14.36 18.40 -14.21
CA LYS A 82 -15.71 18.61 -13.70
C LYS A 82 -16.05 17.61 -12.59
N ALA A 83 -17.32 17.22 -12.46
CA ALA A 83 -17.76 16.30 -11.42
C ALA A 83 -17.34 14.85 -11.75
N PRO A 84 -16.91 14.07 -10.75
CA PRO A 84 -16.60 12.65 -10.92
C PRO A 84 -17.85 11.81 -11.12
N TYR A 85 -17.64 10.60 -11.64
CA TYR A 85 -18.69 9.58 -11.60
C TYR A 85 -19.02 9.20 -10.16
N CYS A 86 -18.00 8.88 -9.38
CA CYS A 86 -18.16 8.50 -7.99
C CYS A 86 -16.93 8.83 -7.14
N LYS A 87 -17.14 8.89 -5.83
CA LYS A 87 -16.06 8.86 -4.84
C LYS A 87 -15.79 7.44 -4.40
N LEU A 88 -14.51 7.12 -4.30
CA LEU A 88 -14.04 5.84 -3.78
C LEU A 88 -13.71 5.96 -2.29
N PRO A 89 -13.65 4.85 -1.54
CA PRO A 89 -13.16 4.84 -0.17
C PRO A 89 -11.79 5.52 -0.08
N LYS A 90 -11.60 6.33 0.96
CA LYS A 90 -10.32 6.95 1.27
C LYS A 90 -9.24 5.88 1.40
N LEU A 91 -8.04 6.20 0.90
CA LEU A 91 -6.89 5.30 0.93
C LEU A 91 -5.81 5.92 1.80
N GLU A 92 -5.30 5.16 2.76
CA GLU A 92 -4.09 5.55 3.46
C GLU A 92 -2.89 5.28 2.55
N VAL A 93 -2.29 6.37 2.03
CA VAL A 93 -1.15 6.28 1.09
C VAL A 93 0.19 6.18 1.83
N ARG A 94 0.23 6.64 3.06
CA ARG A 94 1.32 6.53 4.04
C ARG A 94 0.74 6.73 5.44
N ALA A 95 1.47 6.29 6.47
CA ALA A 95 1.02 6.35 7.85
C ALA A 95 0.42 7.73 8.22
N GLY A 96 -0.87 7.76 8.56
CA GLY A 96 -1.59 8.97 8.96
C GLY A 96 -2.05 9.89 7.83
N VAL A 97 -1.76 9.57 6.56
CA VAL A 97 -2.16 10.39 5.41
C VAL A 97 -3.25 9.69 4.62
N ASN A 98 -4.47 10.20 4.76
CA ASN A 98 -5.64 9.74 4.03
C ASN A 98 -5.80 10.54 2.73
N ALA A 99 -5.76 9.83 1.61
CA ALA A 99 -6.05 10.38 0.30
C ALA A 99 -7.54 10.22 -0.05
N GLU A 100 -8.15 11.30 -0.54
CA GLU A 100 -9.45 11.26 -1.19
C GLU A 100 -9.31 10.75 -2.62
N ARG A 101 -10.34 10.05 -3.09
CA ARG A 101 -10.29 9.35 -4.37
C ARG A 101 -11.56 9.59 -5.17
N GLU A 102 -11.38 10.02 -6.41
CA GLU A 102 -12.46 10.28 -7.36
C GLU A 102 -12.25 9.43 -8.61
N ALA A 103 -13.31 8.80 -9.11
CA ALA A 103 -13.27 7.95 -10.30
C ALA A 103 -13.97 8.62 -11.49
N TYR A 104 -13.33 8.55 -12.65
CA TYR A 104 -13.79 9.09 -13.91
C TYR A 104 -13.66 8.01 -15.00
N PRO A 105 -14.76 7.34 -15.41
CA PRO A 105 -14.76 6.43 -16.55
C PRO A 105 -14.28 7.16 -17.81
N LEU A 106 -13.44 6.52 -18.62
CA LEU A 106 -13.03 7.11 -19.90
C LEU A 106 -14.18 7.00 -20.91
N GLU A 107 -14.48 8.11 -21.59
CA GLU A 107 -15.54 8.14 -22.60
C GLU A 107 -15.26 7.16 -23.76
N PHE A 108 -13.98 7.04 -24.13
CA PHE A 108 -13.51 6.21 -25.24
C PHE A 108 -13.14 4.77 -24.83
N ASP A 109 -13.15 4.46 -23.54
CA ASP A 109 -12.95 3.11 -23.00
C ASP A 109 -13.62 3.00 -21.62
N PRO A 110 -14.95 2.73 -21.56
CA PRO A 110 -15.69 2.74 -20.30
C PRO A 110 -15.28 1.67 -19.27
N GLN A 111 -14.50 0.66 -19.69
CA GLN A 111 -13.93 -0.35 -18.78
C GLN A 111 -12.66 0.13 -18.08
N THR A 112 -12.07 1.24 -18.55
CA THR A 112 -10.93 1.88 -17.92
C THR A 112 -11.39 3.14 -17.18
N TRP A 113 -11.05 3.22 -15.90
CA TRP A 113 -11.33 4.38 -15.07
C TRP A 113 -10.04 5.13 -14.76
N LEU A 114 -10.09 6.45 -14.86
CA LEU A 114 -9.07 7.31 -14.29
C LEU A 114 -9.44 7.59 -12.82
N VAL A 115 -8.56 7.22 -11.90
CA VAL A 115 -8.72 7.50 -10.47
C VAL A 115 -7.78 8.62 -10.08
N ILE A 116 -8.34 9.73 -9.61
CA ILE A 116 -7.58 10.88 -9.08
C ILE A 116 -7.40 10.73 -7.58
N LEU A 117 -6.22 11.05 -7.09
CA LEU A 117 -5.90 11.11 -5.67
C LEU A 117 -5.72 12.56 -5.22
N TYR A 118 -6.28 12.91 -4.06
CA TYR A 118 -6.04 14.19 -3.40
C TYR A 118 -5.57 14.00 -1.97
N GLU A 119 -4.56 14.77 -1.56
CA GLU A 119 -4.16 14.93 -0.16
C GLU A 119 -4.65 16.30 0.32
N GLY A 120 -5.77 16.33 1.04
CA GLY A 120 -6.43 17.59 1.42
C GLY A 120 -6.90 18.38 0.19
N ASN A 121 -6.32 19.58 -0.02
CA ASN A 121 -6.63 20.45 -1.16
C ASN A 121 -5.62 20.33 -2.31
N GLU A 122 -4.68 19.40 -2.24
CA GLU A 122 -3.65 19.18 -3.26
C GLU A 122 -3.96 17.96 -4.11
N TYR A 123 -3.69 18.07 -5.40
CA TYR A 123 -3.65 16.96 -6.33
C TYR A 123 -2.41 16.11 -6.08
N ALA A 124 -2.63 14.83 -5.75
CA ALA A 124 -1.56 13.89 -5.40
C ALA A 124 -1.21 12.91 -6.53
N GLY A 125 -1.85 13.04 -7.70
CA GLY A 125 -1.61 12.19 -8.86
C GLY A 125 -2.84 11.41 -9.31
N TYR A 126 -2.62 10.48 -10.24
CA TYR A 126 -3.66 9.64 -10.83
C TYR A 126 -3.16 8.22 -11.08
N ARG A 127 -4.11 7.31 -11.28
CA ARG A 127 -3.83 5.99 -11.86
C ARG A 127 -4.97 5.53 -12.75
N PHE A 128 -4.66 4.66 -13.70
CA PHE A 128 -5.68 3.91 -14.41
C PHE A 128 -6.08 2.68 -13.59
N SER A 129 -7.38 2.40 -13.57
CA SER A 129 -7.98 1.17 -13.07
C SER A 129 -8.65 0.46 -14.24
N PHE A 130 -8.29 -0.79 -14.44
CA PHE A 130 -8.87 -1.66 -15.47
C PHE A 130 -9.85 -2.59 -14.78
N ARG A 131 -11.08 -2.64 -15.30
CA ARG A 131 -12.17 -3.46 -14.77
C ARG A 131 -12.40 -4.72 -15.60
#